data_AF-A0AAJ0QWG3-F1
#
_entry.id   AF-A0AAJ0QWG3-F1
#
_cell.length_a   1.000
_cell.length_b   1.000
_cell.length_c   1.000
_cell.angle_alpha   90.00
_cell.angle_beta   90.00
_cell.angle_gamma   90.00
#
_symmetry.space_group_name_H-M   'P 1'
#
loop_
_entity.id
_entity.type
_entity.pdbx_description
1 polymer ?
#
loop_
_entity_poly.entity_id
_entity_poly.type
_entity_poly.pdbx_seq_one_letter_code
_entity_poly.pdbx_strand_id
1 'polypeptide(L)'
;MDNQQLLMFKGWFIDSYPECKDYLDLTYFDVEKNTFLSKCSYNPDSGNAAKVLKIAFGSWQHQQAKVEELQKRVEAALELMQKPVIVGEPAKYVCARFKEIEQALKGEGCQ
;
A
#
# COMPACT_ATOMS: atom_id res chain seq x y z
N MET A 1 1.34 -13.12 2.93
CA MET A 1 0.40 -12.20 2.26
C MET A 1 -0.97 -12.85 2.20
N ASP A 2 -2.05 -12.10 2.40
CA ASP A 2 -3.40 -12.63 2.22
C ASP A 2 -3.82 -12.67 0.74
N ASN A 3 -4.90 -13.40 0.46
CA ASN A 3 -5.39 -13.58 -0.92
C ASN A 3 -5.91 -12.27 -1.54
N GLN A 4 -6.38 -11.31 -0.73
CA GLN A 4 -6.90 -10.04 -1.20
C GLN A 4 -5.77 -9.14 -1.72
N GLN A 5 -4.66 -9.02 -0.98
CA GLN A 5 -3.47 -8.27 -1.42
C GLN A 5 -2.91 -8.85 -2.73
N LEU A 6 -2.90 -10.18 -2.88
CA LEU A 6 -2.46 -10.81 -4.14
C LEU A 6 -3.38 -10.45 -5.31
N LEU A 7 -4.70 -10.42 -5.11
CA LEU A 7 -5.66 -10.00 -6.14
C LEU A 7 -5.50 -8.52 -6.50
N MET A 8 -5.30 -7.65 -5.50
CA MET A 8 -5.04 -6.22 -5.71
C MET A 8 -3.76 -6.01 -6.52
N PHE A 9 -2.68 -6.72 -6.20
CA PHE A 9 -1.46 -6.68 -6.99
C PHE A 9 -1.70 -7.12 -8.44
N LYS A 10 -2.41 -8.23 -8.66
CA LYS A 10 -2.68 -8.72 -10.01
C LYS A 10 -3.48 -7.71 -10.84
N GLY A 11 -4.51 -7.12 -10.26
CA GLY A 11 -5.29 -6.05 -10.91
C GLY A 11 -4.41 -4.85 -11.25
N TRP A 12 -3.67 -4.33 -10.26
CA TRP A 12 -2.74 -3.22 -10.46
C TRP A 12 -1.70 -3.50 -11.54
N PHE A 13 -1.15 -4.73 -11.59
CA PHE A 13 -0.16 -5.11 -12.58
C PHE A 13 -0.74 -5.13 -14.00
N ILE A 14 -1.95 -5.66 -14.17
CA ILE A 14 -2.64 -5.68 -15.48
C ILE A 14 -2.93 -4.24 -15.94
N ASP A 15 -3.40 -3.39 -15.05
CA ASP A 15 -3.73 -1.99 -15.38
C ASP A 15 -2.48 -1.17 -15.69
N SER A 16 -1.37 -1.43 -14.99
CA SER A 16 -0.12 -0.69 -15.16
C SER A 16 0.73 -1.18 -16.34
N TYR A 17 0.65 -2.48 -16.67
CA TYR A 17 1.46 -3.14 -17.68
C TYR A 17 0.61 -4.10 -18.55
N PRO A 18 -0.36 -3.57 -19.30
CA PRO A 18 -1.31 -4.40 -20.07
C PRO A 18 -0.62 -5.31 -21.10
N GLU A 19 0.51 -4.90 -21.65
CA GLU A 19 1.34 -5.67 -22.58
C GLU A 19 2.03 -6.87 -21.92
N CYS A 20 2.19 -6.86 -20.59
CA CYS A 20 2.83 -7.92 -19.81
C CYS A 20 1.81 -8.83 -19.10
N LYS A 21 0.50 -8.67 -19.31
CA LYS A 21 -0.54 -9.37 -18.55
C LYS A 21 -0.37 -10.90 -18.57
N ASP A 22 0.09 -11.46 -19.69
CA ASP A 22 0.24 -12.90 -19.89
C ASP A 22 1.33 -13.50 -18.97
N TYR A 23 2.18 -12.67 -18.34
CA TYR A 23 3.17 -13.12 -17.36
C TYR A 23 2.51 -13.76 -16.13
N LEU A 24 1.30 -13.32 -15.77
CA LEU A 24 0.53 -13.93 -14.70
C LEU A 24 0.13 -15.38 -15.05
N ASP A 25 -0.09 -15.68 -16.32
CA ASP A 25 -0.42 -17.02 -16.79
C ASP A 25 0.82 -17.92 -16.89
N LEU A 26 2.00 -17.35 -17.10
CA LEU A 26 3.28 -18.07 -17.16
C LEU A 26 3.90 -18.36 -15.79
N THR A 27 3.31 -17.86 -14.72
CA THR A 27 3.84 -17.95 -13.34
C THR A 27 2.79 -18.42 -12.34
N TYR A 28 3.24 -18.80 -11.16
CA TYR A 28 2.36 -19.02 -10.01
C TYR A 28 2.91 -18.28 -8.79
N PHE A 29 2.05 -17.95 -7.85
CA PHE A 29 2.47 -17.35 -6.58
C PHE A 29 2.70 -18.45 -5.55
N ASP A 30 3.92 -18.50 -5.02
CA ASP A 30 4.31 -19.36 -3.91
C ASP A 30 4.03 -18.59 -2.61
N VAL A 31 3.06 -19.10 -1.83
CA VAL A 31 2.60 -18.46 -0.59
C VAL A 31 3.65 -18.53 0.51
N GLU A 32 4.38 -19.64 0.60
CA GLU A 32 5.41 -19.85 1.64
C GLU A 32 6.59 -18.92 1.42
N LYS A 33 7.04 -18.77 0.17
CA LYS A 33 8.13 -17.89 -0.22
C LYS A 33 7.67 -16.45 -0.48
N ASN A 34 6.36 -16.22 -0.46
CA ASN A 34 5.73 -14.94 -0.75
C ASN A 34 6.27 -14.32 -2.05
N THR A 35 6.30 -15.11 -3.15
CA THR A 35 6.98 -14.70 -4.39
C THR A 35 6.40 -15.39 -5.63
N PHE A 36 6.59 -14.79 -6.81
CA PHE A 36 6.22 -15.41 -8.08
C PHE A 36 7.29 -16.38 -8.56
N LEU A 37 6.90 -17.59 -8.91
CA LEU A 37 7.78 -18.61 -9.47
C LEU A 37 7.35 -18.97 -10.89
N SER A 38 8.33 -19.39 -11.68
CA SER A 38 8.10 -19.88 -13.04
C SER A 38 7.32 -21.20 -12.99
N LYS A 39 6.30 -21.33 -13.84
CA LYS A 39 5.56 -22.61 -14.02
C LYS A 39 6.39 -23.67 -14.75
N CYS A 40 7.33 -23.28 -15.61
CA CYS A 40 8.16 -24.20 -16.38
C CYS A 40 9.60 -23.69 -16.47
N SER A 41 10.52 -24.37 -15.80
CA SER A 41 11.96 -24.02 -15.75
C SER A 41 12.66 -24.12 -17.11
N TYR A 42 12.14 -24.92 -18.04
CA TYR A 42 12.68 -25.07 -19.39
C TYR A 42 12.12 -24.05 -20.39
N ASN A 43 11.10 -23.27 -20.00
CA ASN A 43 10.57 -22.19 -20.82
C ASN A 43 11.22 -20.85 -20.39
N PRO A 44 12.07 -20.24 -21.24
CA PRO A 44 12.72 -18.97 -20.91
C PRO A 44 11.72 -17.84 -20.64
N ASP A 45 10.56 -17.83 -21.31
CA ASP A 45 9.52 -16.81 -21.12
C ASP A 45 8.89 -16.91 -19.73
N SER A 46 8.67 -18.14 -19.24
CA SER A 46 8.19 -18.37 -17.87
C SER A 46 9.22 -17.93 -16.83
N GLY A 47 10.51 -18.17 -17.09
CA GLY A 47 11.60 -17.68 -16.25
C GLY A 47 11.68 -16.15 -16.20
N ASN A 48 11.53 -15.48 -17.34
CA ASN A 48 11.55 -14.02 -17.45
C ASN A 48 10.32 -13.38 -16.81
N ALA A 49 9.13 -13.93 -17.05
CA ALA A 49 7.88 -13.51 -16.42
C ALA A 49 7.99 -13.53 -14.88
N ALA A 50 8.54 -14.60 -14.31
CA ALA A 50 8.75 -14.71 -12.86
C ALA A 50 9.69 -13.62 -12.33
N LYS A 51 10.78 -13.29 -13.04
CA LYS A 51 11.70 -12.22 -12.62
C LYS A 51 11.03 -10.85 -12.63
N VAL A 52 10.29 -10.53 -13.70
CA VAL A 52 9.57 -9.26 -13.82
C VAL A 52 8.53 -9.12 -12.72
N LEU A 53 7.70 -10.15 -12.51
CA LEU A 53 6.67 -10.13 -11.48
C LEU A 53 7.26 -10.01 -10.07
N LYS A 54 8.40 -10.65 -9.78
CA LYS A 54 9.10 -10.45 -8.49
C LYS A 54 9.48 -9.00 -8.23
N ILE A 55 10.04 -8.32 -9.23
CA ILE A 55 10.46 -6.93 -9.10
C ILE A 55 9.22 -6.03 -8.92
N ALA A 56 8.24 -6.16 -9.81
CA ALA A 56 7.01 -5.38 -9.77
C ALA A 56 6.27 -5.57 -8.44
N PHE A 57 6.20 -6.81 -7.96
CA PHE A 57 5.57 -7.15 -6.68
C PHE A 57 6.29 -6.51 -5.50
N GLY A 58 7.62 -6.57 -5.44
CA GLY A 58 8.40 -5.90 -4.39
C GLY A 58 8.18 -4.39 -4.38
N SER A 59 8.17 -3.76 -5.56
CA SER A 59 7.87 -2.32 -5.69
C SER A 59 6.44 -1.99 -5.25
N TRP A 60 5.47 -2.80 -5.64
CA TRP A 60 4.07 -2.62 -5.24
C TRP A 60 3.89 -2.76 -3.72
N GLN A 61 4.50 -3.77 -3.09
CA GLN A 61 4.46 -3.92 -1.63
C GLN A 61 5.03 -2.70 -0.91
N HIS A 62 6.14 -2.15 -1.41
CA HIS A 62 6.72 -0.93 -0.85
C HIS A 62 5.76 0.26 -0.97
N GLN A 63 5.09 0.41 -2.11
CA GLN A 63 4.09 1.46 -2.30
C GLN A 63 2.86 1.26 -1.41
N GLN A 64 2.38 0.02 -1.25
CA GLN A 64 1.25 -0.28 -0.35
C GLN A 64 1.58 0.06 1.11
N ALA A 65 2.78 -0.27 1.58
CA ALA A 65 3.20 0.12 2.94
C ALA A 65 3.15 1.64 3.14
N LYS A 66 3.51 2.44 2.12
CA LYS A 66 3.38 3.89 2.16
C LYS A 66 1.93 4.36 2.15
N VAL A 67 1.05 3.70 1.39
CA VAL A 67 -0.39 4.01 1.37
C VAL A 67 -1.01 3.73 2.73
N GLU A 68 -0.73 2.58 3.34
CA GLU A 68 -1.21 2.22 4.67
C GLU A 68 -0.76 3.24 5.74
N GLU A 69 0.49 3.71 5.62
CA GLU A 69 1.06 4.71 6.51
C GLU A 69 0.36 6.07 6.37
N LEU A 70 0.13 6.53 5.14
CA LEU A 70 -0.64 7.75 4.88
C LEU A 70 -2.08 7.63 5.35
N GLN A 71 -2.70 6.47 5.18
CA GLN A 71 -4.08 6.22 5.57
C GLN A 71 -4.24 6.35 7.10
N LYS A 72 -3.31 5.80 7.88
CA LYS A 72 -3.26 5.99 9.34
C LYS A 72 -3.11 7.46 9.75
N ARG A 73 -2.26 8.23 9.06
CA ARG A 73 -2.11 9.68 9.32
C ARG A 73 -3.40 10.45 9.08
N VAL A 74 -4.08 10.13 7.97
CA VAL A 74 -5.35 10.75 7.61
C VAL A 74 -6.44 10.37 8.61
N GLU A 75 -6.51 9.10 9.04
CA GLU A 75 -7.46 8.65 10.06
C GLU A 75 -7.23 9.36 11.40
N ALA A 76 -5.98 9.47 11.87
CA ALA A 76 -5.65 10.19 13.10
C ALA A 76 -6.03 11.68 13.02
N ALA A 77 -5.75 12.33 11.89
CA ALA A 77 -6.16 13.71 11.65
C ALA A 77 -7.68 13.86 11.64
N LEU A 78 -8.40 12.90 11.06
CA LEU A 78 -9.86 12.89 11.02
C LEU A 78 -10.48 12.70 12.40
N GLU A 79 -9.94 11.82 13.24
CA GLU A 79 -10.38 11.68 14.63
C GLU A 79 -10.22 12.99 15.42
N LEU A 80 -9.12 13.73 15.19
CA LEU A 80 -8.92 15.05 15.81
C LEU A 80 -9.92 16.09 15.28
N MET A 81 -10.30 16.05 14.00
CA MET A 81 -11.33 16.94 13.48
C MET A 81 -12.72 16.65 14.07
N GLN A 82 -13.01 15.39 14.42
CA GLN A 82 -14.32 14.98 14.88
C GLN A 82 -14.57 15.19 16.39
N LYS A 83 -13.54 15.41 17.23
CA LYS A 83 -13.80 15.60 18.68
C LYS A 83 -14.49 16.95 18.94
N PRO A 84 -15.56 16.98 19.75
CA PRO A 84 -16.32 18.20 20.01
C PRO A 84 -15.50 19.25 20.75
N VAL A 85 -15.67 20.51 20.36
CA VAL A 85 -15.03 21.66 21.04
C VAL A 85 -15.75 21.92 22.36
N ILE A 86 -15.04 21.78 23.48
CA ILE A 86 -15.59 22.10 24.81
C ILE A 86 -15.59 23.62 24.97
N VAL A 87 -16.77 24.17 25.31
CA VAL A 87 -17.06 25.61 25.33
C VAL A 87 -16.32 26.30 26.48
N GLY A 88 -15.54 27.33 26.16
CA GLY A 88 -14.78 28.18 27.08
C GLY A 88 -14.05 29.26 26.32
N GLU A 89 -12.86 28.95 25.78
CA GLU A 89 -12.08 29.82 24.88
C GLU A 89 -11.88 29.16 23.49
N PRO A 90 -12.83 29.34 22.56
CA PRO A 90 -12.82 28.64 21.27
C PRO A 90 -11.57 28.95 20.43
N ALA A 91 -11.01 30.18 20.48
CA ALA A 91 -9.87 30.55 19.64
C ALA A 91 -8.56 29.82 20.00
N LYS A 92 -8.24 29.69 21.30
CA LYS A 92 -7.02 28.97 21.73
C LYS A 92 -7.15 27.47 21.47
N TYR A 93 -8.34 26.92 21.71
CA TYR A 93 -8.62 25.51 21.46
C TYR A 93 -8.51 25.18 19.97
N VAL A 94 -9.15 25.99 19.12
CA VAL A 94 -9.12 25.81 17.66
C VAL A 94 -7.68 25.87 17.12
N CYS A 95 -6.86 26.83 17.57
CA CYS A 95 -5.47 26.93 17.14
C CYS A 95 -4.63 25.72 17.58
N ALA A 96 -4.80 25.24 18.82
CA ALA A 96 -4.12 24.03 19.30
C ALA A 96 -4.53 22.78 18.49
N ARG A 97 -5.83 22.61 18.21
CA ARG A 97 -6.36 21.49 17.40
C ARG A 97 -5.81 21.49 15.98
N PHE A 98 -5.71 22.66 15.34
CA PHE A 98 -5.10 22.75 14.01
C PHE A 98 -3.63 22.32 14.01
N LYS A 99 -2.86 22.65 15.06
CA LYS A 99 -1.47 22.18 15.19
C LYS A 99 -1.38 20.67 15.36
N GLU A 100 -2.25 20.08 16.18
CA GLU A 100 -2.32 18.62 16.37
C GLU A 100 -2.66 17.90 15.05
N ILE A 101 -3.61 18.43 14.28
CA ILE A 101 -3.97 17.91 12.95
C ILE A 101 -2.79 18.00 11.97
N GLU A 102 -2.10 19.14 11.93
CA GLU A 102 -0.94 19.34 11.08
C GLU A 102 0.18 18.33 11.40
N GLN A 103 0.46 18.09 12.69
CA GLN A 103 1.44 17.10 13.14
C GLN A 103 1.04 15.67 12.75
N ALA A 104 -0.24 15.32 12.92
CA ALA A 104 -0.75 14.01 12.52
C ALA A 104 -0.56 13.76 11.01
N LEU A 105 -0.84 14.76 10.17
CA LEU A 105 -0.64 14.67 8.72
C LEU A 105 0.84 14.57 8.31
N LYS A 106 1.75 15.21 9.05
CA LYS A 106 3.20 15.09 8.83
C LYS A 106 3.76 13.72 9.25
N GLY A 107 3.04 12.98 10.10
CA GLY A 107 3.51 11.75 10.72
C GLY A 107 4.46 11.98 11.89
N GLU A 108 4.53 13.21 12.42
CA GLU A 108 5.47 13.64 13.47
C GLU A 108 4.89 13.41 14.90
N GLY A 109 3.89 12.55 15.05
CA GLY A 109 3.09 12.43 16.28
C GLY A 109 3.06 11.06 16.97
N CYS A 110 3.85 10.08 16.52
CA CYS A 110 3.92 8.75 17.17
C CYS A 110 5.26 8.58 17.88
N GLN A 111 5.28 8.85 19.19
CA GLN A 111 6.24 8.29 20.15
C GLN A 111 5.70 6.98 20.71
#